data_AF-A0A2M6ZTM0-F1
#
_entry.id   AF-A0A2M6ZTM0-F1
#
_cell.length_a   1.000
_cell.length_b   1.000
_cell.length_c   1.000
_cell.angle_alpha   90.00
_cell.angle_beta   90.00
_cell.angle_gamma   90.00
#
_symmetry.space_group_name_H-M   'P 1'
#
loop_
_entity.id
_entity.type
_entity.pdbx_description
1 polymer ?
#
loop_
_entity_poly.entity_id
_entity_poly.type
_entity_poly.pdbx_seq_one_letter_code
_entity_poly.pdbx_strand_id
1 'polypeptide(L)'
;MVNKNVGPSEEQRREEAPKIMRRPLPQILDEMDENIRAAAEAARRAEEAARVAREAARAATKASVEAEKRAEEARLAGEKAAETATRSAAEAAAKAEETAKAAWEVAEEAGRKAEEAVEGARKAAEEFKEVAEEAAKRAERAGASAKLAAEAATKSAEKAAAEAARLAKEAGEAAIRAAKEAARRAEEAGAAAKLAAEAATKSAEKAARRAQDAAEEASRAAMEAAERAEEAAGKAEETARGAKYAAEEATSRAEEVDLAAREAAAAATKAAEEDAARAEERAILATQAVQEAIERANAAGKQADEVAKEAKAARAELAKKLAAETAIKTEQAGRKGKRAAAAAFQAAEDTRIKAQAAVAAGDEAIGAAAKVSGIIAERTDEAGKEAEEAASRGFEVADKVRTKGEQADIAGDEAIGAASQALHQLITRAEELARAAGAAAEAVKTAYREAEKAAEVAMRAAGEEAARKAEEAKKAAEEAAARAEEVARVAEKAAEEAVAKAEAAIPRALVRQILSSREFMLFIVAVILGAVWAAVAISVGISTFLP
;
A
#
# COMPACT_ATOMS: atom_id res chain seq x y z
N MET A 1 -19.55 33.50 -26.71
CA MET A 1 -20.87 33.62 -26.05
C MET A 1 -20.82 32.71 -24.83
N VAL A 2 -20.36 33.18 -23.68
CA VAL A 2 -21.02 34.07 -22.70
C VAL A 2 -22.03 33.32 -21.83
N ASN A 3 -21.75 33.37 -20.52
CA ASN A 3 -22.62 33.15 -19.36
C ASN A 3 -22.87 31.70 -18.91
N LYS A 4 -22.81 31.38 -17.62
CA LYS A 4 -22.30 32.07 -16.42
C LYS A 4 -22.35 31.01 -15.32
N ASN A 5 -21.29 30.94 -14.53
CA ASN A 5 -21.29 30.34 -13.21
C ASN A 5 -22.59 30.60 -12.44
N VAL A 6 -23.16 29.56 -11.85
CA VAL A 6 -23.78 29.67 -10.53
C VAL A 6 -23.29 28.46 -9.73
N GLY A 7 -22.29 28.72 -8.88
CA GLY A 7 -21.91 27.81 -7.80
C GLY A 7 -23.01 27.75 -6.73
N PRO A 8 -22.84 26.85 -5.74
CA PRO A 8 -23.95 26.15 -5.07
C PRO A 8 -24.53 26.92 -3.88
N SER A 9 -25.79 26.65 -3.57
CA SER A 9 -26.41 26.98 -2.29
C SER A 9 -26.20 25.81 -1.32
N GLU A 10 -25.25 25.95 -0.40
CA GLU A 10 -25.19 25.19 0.84
C GLU A 10 -26.32 25.61 1.77
N GLU A 11 -27.08 24.65 2.27
CA GLU A 11 -27.76 24.82 3.55
C GLU A 11 -27.79 23.47 4.28
N GLN A 12 -26.72 23.18 5.01
CA GLN A 12 -26.79 22.37 6.22
C GLN A 12 -25.62 22.67 7.16
N ARG A 13 -25.89 23.54 8.15
CA ARG A 13 -25.45 23.41 9.56
C ARG A 13 -26.30 24.36 10.41
N ARG A 14 -27.17 23.81 11.27
CA ARG A 14 -27.78 24.52 12.40
C ARG A 14 -27.27 23.88 13.68
N GLU A 15 -26.13 24.37 14.15
CA GLU A 15 -25.79 24.39 15.57
C GLU A 15 -26.30 25.71 16.16
N GLU A 16 -26.63 25.66 17.45
CA GLU A 16 -26.95 26.76 18.38
C GLU A 16 -27.16 28.17 17.79
N ALA A 17 -28.38 28.71 17.96
CA ALA A 17 -28.73 30.06 17.53
C ALA A 17 -27.66 31.10 17.97
N PRO A 18 -26.98 31.77 17.03
CA PRO A 18 -25.82 32.59 17.35
C PRO A 18 -26.24 33.92 18.02
N LYS A 19 -25.64 34.20 19.18
CA LYS A 19 -25.74 35.42 19.99
C LYS A 19 -25.12 36.67 19.31
N ILE A 20 -25.22 36.81 17.98
CA ILE A 20 -24.60 37.91 17.22
C ILE A 20 -25.44 39.20 17.28
N MET A 21 -26.74 39.13 17.59
CA MET A 21 -27.61 40.33 17.68
C MET A 21 -27.60 41.08 19.02
N ARG A 22 -26.57 40.89 19.86
CA ARG A 22 -26.34 41.73 21.07
C ARG A 22 -24.89 42.18 21.23
N ARG A 23 -24.01 41.87 20.27
CA ARG A 23 -22.60 42.25 20.35
C ARG A 23 -22.35 43.49 19.48
N PRO A 24 -21.64 44.50 19.99
CA PRO A 24 -21.34 45.71 19.23
C PRO A 24 -20.51 45.35 17.99
N LEU A 25 -20.76 46.03 16.87
CA LEU A 25 -20.12 45.82 15.55
C LEU A 25 -18.62 45.49 15.58
N PRO A 26 -17.77 46.10 16.45
CA PRO A 26 -16.35 45.77 16.53
C PRO A 26 -16.07 44.29 16.79
N GLN A 27 -16.85 43.62 17.65
CA GLN A 27 -16.63 42.21 18.02
C GLN A 27 -16.98 41.23 16.90
N ILE A 28 -17.91 41.60 16.01
CA ILE A 28 -18.30 40.79 14.86
C ILE A 28 -17.22 40.87 13.77
N LEU A 29 -16.61 42.05 13.62
CA LEU A 29 -15.48 42.24 12.71
C LEU A 29 -14.24 41.49 13.20
N ASP A 30 -13.98 41.50 14.51
CA ASP A 30 -12.88 40.73 15.11
C ASP A 30 -13.06 39.21 14.92
N GLU A 31 -14.28 38.67 15.13
CA GLU A 31 -14.58 37.25 14.90
C GLU A 31 -14.54 36.86 13.40
N MET A 32 -14.91 37.77 12.49
CA MET A 32 -14.75 37.56 11.06
C MET A 32 -13.28 37.58 10.65
N ASP A 33 -12.48 38.49 11.19
CA ASP A 33 -11.04 38.55 10.95
C ASP A 33 -10.32 37.30 11.51
N GLU A 34 -10.77 36.76 12.64
CA GLU A 34 -10.29 35.48 13.17
C GLU A 34 -10.67 34.30 12.28
N ASN A 35 -11.91 34.23 11.79
CA ASN A 35 -12.35 33.18 10.87
C ASN A 35 -11.64 33.26 9.51
N ILE A 36 -11.40 34.48 9.00
CA ILE A 36 -10.63 34.71 7.77
C ILE A 36 -9.17 34.28 7.99
N ARG A 37 -8.57 34.60 9.15
CA ARG A 37 -7.23 34.10 9.50
C ARG A 37 -7.17 32.58 9.62
N ALA A 38 -8.15 31.97 10.28
CA ALA A 38 -8.21 30.52 10.45
C ALA A 38 -8.41 29.80 9.10
N ALA A 39 -9.28 30.31 8.22
CA ALA A 39 -9.47 29.78 6.87
C ALA A 39 -8.21 29.98 6.01
N ALA A 40 -7.53 31.13 6.11
CA ALA A 40 -6.28 31.39 5.41
C ALA A 40 -5.12 30.52 5.94
N GLU A 41 -5.11 30.20 7.24
CA GLU A 41 -4.14 29.28 7.83
C GLU A 41 -4.41 27.83 7.43
N ALA A 42 -5.68 27.40 7.41
CA ALA A 42 -6.08 26.09 6.92
C ALA A 42 -5.74 25.90 5.44
N ALA A 43 -5.99 26.92 4.61
CA ALA A 43 -5.62 26.92 3.20
C ALA A 43 -4.09 26.83 3.01
N ARG A 44 -3.31 27.59 3.81
CA ARG A 44 -1.84 27.51 3.78
C ARG A 44 -1.32 26.14 4.20
N ARG A 45 -1.89 25.53 5.24
CA ARG A 45 -1.54 24.16 5.66
C ARG A 45 -1.89 23.12 4.60
N ALA A 46 -3.04 23.27 3.93
CA ALA A 46 -3.43 22.40 2.82
C ALA A 46 -2.51 22.55 1.60
N GLU A 47 -2.10 23.78 1.27
CA GLU A 47 -1.16 24.07 0.20
C GLU A 47 0.23 23.51 0.50
N GLU A 48 0.69 23.64 1.75
CA GLU A 48 1.96 23.07 2.20
C GLU A 48 1.94 21.53 2.19
N ALA A 49 0.84 20.90 2.64
CA ALA A 49 0.66 19.45 2.55
C ALA A 49 0.64 18.96 1.09
N ALA A 50 -0.05 19.69 0.20
CA ALA A 50 -0.07 19.36 -1.23
C ALA A 50 1.30 19.53 -1.88
N ARG A 51 2.09 20.53 -1.47
CA ARG A 51 3.47 20.73 -1.93
C ARG A 51 4.38 19.58 -1.48
N VAL A 52 4.32 19.20 -0.20
CA VAL A 52 5.09 18.07 0.35
C VAL A 52 4.71 16.76 -0.34
N ALA A 53 3.42 16.51 -0.59
CA ALA A 53 2.96 15.33 -1.32
C ALA A 53 3.48 15.30 -2.77
N ARG A 54 3.51 16.46 -3.46
CA ARG A 54 4.08 16.57 -4.81
C ARG A 54 5.59 16.37 -4.82
N GLU A 55 6.31 16.90 -3.84
CA GLU A 55 7.74 16.70 -3.68
C GLU A 55 8.07 15.24 -3.38
N ALA A 56 7.29 14.57 -2.51
CA ALA A 56 7.41 13.15 -2.23
C ALA A 56 7.13 12.28 -3.47
N ALA A 57 6.09 12.59 -4.24
CA ALA A 57 5.78 11.88 -5.49
C ALA A 57 6.89 12.06 -6.54
N ARG A 58 7.47 13.26 -6.65
CA ARG A 58 8.63 13.53 -7.52
C ARG A 58 9.88 12.78 -7.05
N ALA A 59 10.13 12.72 -5.75
CA ALA A 59 11.23 11.96 -5.17
C ALA A 59 11.06 10.45 -5.43
N ALA A 60 9.86 9.91 -5.25
CA ALA A 60 9.53 8.52 -5.55
C ALA A 60 9.71 8.18 -7.04
N THR A 61 9.23 9.07 -7.93
CA THR A 61 9.42 8.90 -9.39
C THR A 61 10.90 8.91 -9.75
N LYS A 62 11.68 9.84 -9.19
CA LYS A 62 13.13 9.93 -9.43
C LYS A 62 13.86 8.68 -8.91
N ALA A 63 13.49 8.19 -7.73
CA ALA A 63 14.04 6.97 -7.15
C ALA A 63 13.69 5.72 -7.99
N SER A 64 12.47 5.65 -8.53
CA SER A 64 12.05 4.55 -9.41
C SER A 64 12.83 4.56 -10.74
N VAL A 65 13.03 5.73 -11.34
CA VAL A 65 13.84 5.88 -12.57
C VAL A 65 15.32 5.55 -12.30
N GLU A 66 15.87 5.95 -11.16
CA GLU A 66 17.24 5.56 -10.76
C GLU A 66 17.36 4.05 -10.49
N ALA A 67 16.34 3.42 -9.90
CA ALA A 67 16.30 1.98 -9.69
C ALA A 67 16.21 1.20 -11.00
N GLU A 68 15.36 1.63 -11.93
CA GLU A 68 15.23 1.03 -13.26
C GLU A 68 16.53 1.18 -14.06
N LYS A 69 17.18 2.35 -13.99
CA LYS A 69 18.48 2.57 -14.62
C LYS A 69 19.57 1.66 -14.03
N ARG A 70 19.60 1.48 -12.71
CA ARG A 70 20.54 0.53 -12.06
C ARG A 70 20.24 -0.93 -12.40
N ALA A 71 18.97 -1.30 -12.51
CA ALA A 71 18.58 -2.64 -12.92
C ALA A 71 19.01 -2.92 -14.37
N GLU A 72 18.86 -1.95 -15.26
CA GLU A 72 19.30 -2.08 -16.66
C GLU A 72 20.83 -2.09 -16.78
N GLU A 73 21.55 -1.26 -16.01
CA GLU A 73 23.01 -1.30 -15.91
C GLU A 73 23.50 -2.66 -15.38
N ALA A 74 22.83 -3.24 -14.37
CA ALA A 74 23.14 -4.57 -13.85
C ALA A 74 22.84 -5.68 -14.88
N ARG A 75 21.73 -5.58 -15.63
CA ARG A 75 21.37 -6.51 -16.70
C ARG A 75 22.42 -6.49 -17.81
N LEU A 76 22.80 -5.31 -18.29
CA LEU A 76 23.84 -5.13 -19.33
C LEU A 76 25.22 -5.58 -18.85
N ALA A 77 25.56 -5.33 -17.58
CA ALA A 77 26.80 -5.82 -16.99
C ALA A 77 26.82 -7.34 -16.90
N GLY A 78 25.71 -7.97 -16.50
CA GLY A 78 25.55 -9.43 -16.47
C GLY A 78 25.60 -10.06 -17.86
N GLU A 79 24.94 -9.45 -18.84
CA GLU A 79 24.94 -9.91 -20.23
C GLU A 79 26.35 -9.83 -20.84
N LYS A 80 27.06 -8.70 -20.65
CA LYS A 80 28.47 -8.58 -21.07
C LYS A 80 29.38 -9.54 -20.32
N ALA A 81 29.18 -9.77 -19.02
CA ALA A 81 29.98 -10.72 -18.26
C ALA A 81 29.76 -12.16 -18.78
N ALA A 82 28.51 -12.54 -19.05
CA ALA A 82 28.17 -13.85 -19.63
C ALA A 82 28.73 -14.02 -21.05
N GLU A 83 28.63 -12.99 -21.90
CA GLU A 83 29.19 -13.01 -23.25
C GLU A 83 30.73 -13.11 -23.21
N THR A 84 31.38 -12.34 -22.32
CA THR A 84 32.84 -12.36 -22.16
C THR A 84 33.31 -13.71 -21.61
N ALA A 85 32.58 -14.30 -20.66
CA ALA A 85 32.86 -15.63 -20.12
C ALA A 85 32.71 -16.71 -21.19
N THR A 86 31.63 -16.66 -21.98
CA THR A 86 31.35 -17.60 -23.07
C THR A 86 32.41 -17.50 -24.16
N ARG A 87 32.79 -16.28 -24.55
CA ARG A 87 33.84 -16.04 -25.54
C ARG A 87 35.20 -16.48 -25.05
N SER A 88 35.54 -16.20 -23.79
CA SER A 88 36.80 -16.64 -23.17
C SER A 88 36.88 -18.17 -23.09
N ALA A 89 35.77 -18.83 -22.74
CA ALA A 89 35.67 -20.28 -22.72
C ALA A 89 35.81 -20.88 -24.12
N ALA A 90 35.17 -20.29 -25.13
CA ALA A 90 35.27 -20.72 -26.52
C ALA A 90 36.68 -20.52 -27.09
N GLU A 91 37.34 -19.38 -26.80
CA GLU A 91 38.72 -19.11 -27.21
C GLU A 91 39.72 -20.04 -26.50
N ALA A 92 39.50 -20.35 -25.22
CA ALA A 92 40.31 -21.33 -24.48
C ALA A 92 40.13 -22.75 -25.04
N ALA A 93 38.90 -23.16 -25.34
CA ALA A 93 38.62 -24.46 -25.97
C ALA A 93 39.25 -24.56 -27.37
N ALA A 94 39.15 -23.51 -28.18
CA ALA A 94 39.75 -23.47 -29.52
C ALA A 94 41.29 -23.55 -29.46
N LYS A 95 41.93 -22.81 -28.54
CA LYS A 95 43.39 -22.92 -28.31
C LYS A 95 43.81 -24.28 -27.79
N ALA A 96 43.03 -24.89 -26.91
CA ALA A 96 43.29 -26.24 -26.43
C ALA A 96 43.19 -27.26 -27.59
N GLU A 97 42.20 -27.12 -28.46
CA GLU A 97 42.04 -27.97 -29.64
C GLU A 97 43.18 -27.78 -30.66
N GLU A 98 43.59 -26.54 -30.92
CA GLU A 98 44.72 -26.22 -31.81
C GLU A 98 46.04 -26.75 -31.25
N THR A 99 46.28 -26.59 -29.94
CA THR A 99 47.48 -27.11 -29.26
C THR A 99 47.49 -28.64 -29.27
N ALA A 100 46.34 -29.28 -29.07
CA ALA A 100 46.22 -30.74 -29.14
C ALA A 100 46.46 -31.27 -30.56
N LYS A 101 45.96 -30.59 -31.60
CA LYS A 101 46.23 -30.93 -33.00
C LYS A 101 47.70 -30.75 -33.36
N ALA A 102 48.31 -29.63 -32.99
CA ALA A 102 49.74 -29.39 -33.21
C ALA A 102 50.61 -30.42 -32.47
N ALA A 103 50.26 -30.77 -31.23
CA ALA A 103 50.93 -31.82 -30.48
C ALA A 103 50.78 -33.19 -31.15
N TRP A 104 49.61 -33.48 -31.74
CA TRP A 104 49.38 -34.74 -32.45
C TRP A 104 50.16 -34.81 -33.78
N GLU A 105 50.18 -33.75 -34.57
CA GLU A 105 50.96 -33.68 -35.81
C GLU A 105 52.47 -33.81 -35.54
N VAL A 106 52.98 -33.15 -34.49
CA VAL A 106 54.38 -33.27 -34.06
C VAL A 106 54.68 -34.67 -33.53
N ALA A 107 53.75 -35.31 -32.81
CA ALA A 107 53.91 -36.69 -32.35
C ALA A 107 53.89 -37.69 -33.51
N GLU A 108 53.05 -37.51 -34.52
CA GLU A 108 53.07 -38.32 -35.74
C GLU A 108 54.36 -38.11 -36.53
N GLU A 109 54.82 -36.86 -36.70
CA GLU A 109 56.06 -36.58 -37.43
C GLU A 109 57.28 -37.12 -36.68
N ALA A 110 57.29 -37.05 -35.34
CA ALA A 110 58.31 -37.67 -34.51
C ALA A 110 58.26 -39.20 -34.59
N GLY A 111 57.06 -39.79 -34.59
CA GLY A 111 56.86 -41.23 -34.81
C GLY A 111 57.39 -41.68 -36.17
N ARG A 112 57.08 -40.94 -37.24
CA ARG A 112 57.55 -41.24 -38.60
C ARG A 112 59.05 -41.08 -38.74
N LYS A 113 59.66 -40.04 -38.16
CA LYS A 113 61.12 -39.86 -38.14
C LYS A 113 61.81 -40.91 -37.28
N ALA A 114 61.20 -41.37 -36.19
CA ALA A 114 61.71 -42.47 -35.39
C ALA A 114 61.66 -43.80 -36.17
N GLU A 115 60.58 -44.07 -36.91
CA GLU A 115 60.48 -45.22 -37.81
C GLU A 115 61.52 -45.15 -38.94
N GLU A 116 61.68 -44.00 -39.59
CA GLU A 116 62.71 -43.77 -40.61
C GLU A 116 64.13 -43.93 -40.06
N ALA A 117 64.38 -43.47 -38.82
CA ALA A 117 65.67 -43.64 -38.14
C ALA A 117 65.93 -45.08 -37.73
N VAL A 118 64.92 -45.81 -37.25
CA VAL A 118 65.01 -47.24 -36.93
C VAL A 118 65.26 -48.05 -38.20
N GLU A 119 64.58 -47.72 -39.30
CA GLU A 119 64.78 -48.40 -40.58
C GLU A 119 66.15 -48.06 -41.19
N GLY A 120 66.61 -46.81 -41.08
CA GLY A 120 67.96 -46.38 -41.44
C GLY A 120 69.03 -47.09 -40.61
N ALA A 121 68.84 -47.21 -39.29
CA ALA A 121 69.72 -47.96 -38.40
C ALA A 121 69.74 -49.46 -38.73
N ARG A 122 68.59 -50.02 -39.13
CA ARG A 122 68.49 -51.43 -39.54
C ARG A 122 69.21 -51.70 -40.86
N LYS A 123 69.05 -50.80 -41.85
CA LYS A 123 69.78 -50.87 -43.13
C LYS A 123 71.29 -50.69 -42.93
N ALA A 124 71.70 -49.71 -42.11
CA ALA A 124 73.10 -49.50 -41.76
C ALA A 124 73.68 -50.72 -41.02
N ALA A 125 72.92 -51.36 -40.12
CA ALA A 125 73.34 -52.57 -39.42
C ALA A 125 73.42 -53.80 -40.34
N GLU A 126 72.52 -53.94 -41.32
CA GLU A 126 72.62 -54.99 -42.35
C GLU A 126 73.82 -54.77 -43.28
N GLU A 127 74.08 -53.53 -43.72
CA GLU A 127 75.30 -53.18 -44.46
C GLU A 127 76.55 -53.43 -43.60
N PHE A 128 76.52 -53.11 -42.31
CA PHE A 128 77.60 -53.41 -41.37
C PHE A 128 77.86 -54.91 -41.25
N LYS A 129 76.79 -55.71 -41.22
CA LYS A 129 76.87 -57.17 -41.19
C LYS A 129 77.49 -57.72 -42.48
N GLU A 130 77.06 -57.24 -43.65
CA GLU A 130 77.64 -57.67 -44.93
C GLU A 130 79.12 -57.29 -45.09
N VAL A 131 79.48 -56.05 -44.72
CA VAL A 131 80.87 -55.57 -44.78
C VAL A 131 81.75 -56.30 -43.76
N ALA A 132 81.24 -56.57 -42.55
CA ALA A 132 81.96 -57.35 -41.55
C ALA A 132 82.13 -58.82 -41.97
N GLU A 133 81.12 -59.43 -42.59
CA GLU A 133 81.21 -60.79 -43.14
C GLU A 133 82.15 -60.86 -44.36
N GLU A 134 82.19 -59.85 -45.23
CA GLU A 134 83.17 -59.72 -46.31
C GLU A 134 84.59 -59.54 -45.78
N ALA A 135 84.78 -58.70 -44.75
CA ALA A 135 86.06 -58.48 -44.10
C ALA A 135 86.56 -59.75 -43.40
N ALA A 136 85.67 -60.47 -42.70
CA ALA A 136 85.97 -61.76 -42.09
C ALA A 136 86.34 -62.81 -43.14
N LYS A 137 85.58 -62.95 -44.24
CA LYS A 137 85.91 -63.87 -45.35
C LYS A 137 87.22 -63.51 -46.05
N ARG A 138 87.55 -62.22 -46.21
CA ARG A 138 88.86 -61.78 -46.75
C ARG A 138 90.01 -62.10 -45.78
N ALA A 139 89.81 -61.93 -44.47
CA ALA A 139 90.80 -62.29 -43.45
C ALA A 139 91.02 -63.81 -43.40
N GLU A 140 89.97 -64.61 -43.53
CA GLU A 140 90.03 -66.07 -43.56
C GLU A 140 90.77 -66.59 -44.81
N ARG A 141 90.50 -65.99 -45.99
CA ARG A 141 91.22 -66.29 -47.25
C ARG A 141 92.70 -65.89 -47.20
N ALA A 142 93.02 -64.78 -46.54
CA ALA A 142 94.41 -64.38 -46.29
C ALA A 142 95.12 -65.34 -45.33
N GLY A 143 94.44 -65.79 -44.26
CA GLY A 143 94.94 -66.78 -43.32
C GLY A 143 95.18 -68.17 -43.94
N ALA A 144 94.27 -68.63 -44.80
CA ALA A 144 94.42 -69.88 -45.55
C ALA A 144 95.59 -69.82 -46.55
N SER A 145 95.80 -68.68 -47.21
CA SER A 145 96.92 -68.47 -48.14
C SER A 145 98.27 -68.43 -47.43
N ALA A 146 98.33 -67.85 -46.23
CA ALA A 146 99.53 -67.86 -45.38
C ALA A 146 99.90 -69.28 -44.89
N LYS A 147 98.89 -70.11 -44.57
CA LYS A 147 99.10 -71.50 -44.17
C LYS A 147 99.62 -72.38 -45.32
N LEU A 148 99.09 -72.21 -46.53
CA LEU A 148 99.55 -72.92 -47.73
C LEU A 148 100.98 -72.52 -48.16
N ALA A 149 101.34 -71.23 -48.01
CA ALA A 149 102.72 -70.77 -48.25
C ALA A 149 103.73 -71.33 -47.24
N ALA A 150 103.32 -71.50 -45.96
CA ALA A 150 104.13 -72.13 -44.93
C ALA A 150 104.32 -73.63 -45.18
N GLU A 151 103.27 -74.37 -45.56
CA GLU A 151 103.36 -75.81 -45.87
C GLU A 151 104.20 -76.10 -47.12
N ALA A 152 104.19 -75.22 -48.13
CA ALA A 152 105.04 -75.33 -49.32
C ALA A 152 106.53 -75.10 -49.01
N ALA A 153 106.85 -74.24 -48.03
CA ALA A 153 108.21 -74.00 -47.58
C ALA A 153 108.80 -75.21 -46.83
N THR A 154 108.01 -75.90 -46.00
CA THR A 154 108.45 -77.10 -45.27
C THR A 154 108.74 -78.29 -46.20
N LYS A 155 107.89 -78.49 -47.22
CA LYS A 155 108.06 -79.57 -48.21
C LYS A 155 109.25 -79.36 -49.16
N SER A 156 109.64 -78.11 -49.39
CA SER A 156 110.85 -77.74 -50.14
C SER A 156 112.13 -77.99 -49.33
N ALA A 157 112.07 -77.81 -48.01
CA ALA A 157 113.20 -78.06 -47.11
C ALA A 157 113.51 -79.56 -46.94
N GLU A 158 112.46 -80.40 -46.88
CA GLU A 158 112.61 -81.86 -46.73
C GLU A 158 113.21 -82.55 -47.97
N LYS A 159 112.85 -82.10 -49.17
CA LYS A 159 113.42 -82.65 -50.42
C LYS A 159 114.88 -82.26 -50.64
N ALA A 160 115.28 -81.07 -50.20
CA ALA A 160 116.66 -80.60 -50.31
C ALA A 160 117.63 -81.36 -49.37
N ALA A 161 117.15 -81.85 -48.23
CA ALA A 161 117.96 -82.57 -47.26
C ALA A 161 118.29 -84.03 -47.67
N ALA A 162 117.39 -84.71 -48.39
CA ALA A 162 117.54 -86.12 -48.76
C ALA A 162 118.48 -86.37 -49.96
N GLU A 163 118.64 -85.38 -50.85
CA GLU A 163 119.47 -85.49 -52.05
C GLU A 163 120.94 -85.08 -51.80
N ALA A 164 121.19 -84.30 -50.74
CA ALA A 164 122.51 -83.78 -50.36
C ALA A 164 123.49 -84.85 -49.81
N ALA A 165 123.00 -85.94 -49.22
CA ALA A 165 123.85 -86.95 -48.58
C ALA A 165 124.56 -87.90 -49.57
N ARG A 166 124.03 -88.05 -50.81
CA ARG A 166 124.50 -89.07 -51.76
C ARG A 166 125.60 -88.57 -52.70
N LEU A 167 125.71 -87.26 -52.94
CA LEU A 167 126.67 -86.66 -53.89
C LEU A 167 127.92 -86.03 -53.23
N ALA A 168 127.94 -85.87 -51.90
CA ALA A 168 128.98 -85.10 -51.21
C ALA A 168 130.39 -85.74 -51.18
N LYS A 169 130.53 -87.04 -51.51
CA LYS A 169 131.85 -87.69 -51.57
C LYS A 169 132.58 -87.45 -52.90
N GLU A 170 131.86 -87.06 -53.96
CA GLU A 170 132.43 -86.68 -55.26
C GLU A 170 132.36 -85.15 -55.51
N ALA A 171 131.59 -84.42 -54.70
CA ALA A 171 131.37 -82.98 -54.84
C ALA A 171 132.13 -82.12 -53.80
N GLY A 172 133.19 -82.58 -53.13
CA GLY A 172 133.93 -81.78 -52.13
C GLY A 172 134.50 -80.44 -52.65
N GLU A 173 134.83 -80.36 -53.95
CA GLU A 173 135.29 -79.13 -54.62
C GLU A 173 134.14 -78.31 -55.24
N ALA A 174 132.99 -78.95 -55.55
CA ALA A 174 131.75 -78.27 -55.91
C ALA A 174 130.95 -77.78 -54.68
N ALA A 175 131.18 -78.38 -53.51
CA ALA A 175 130.49 -78.13 -52.24
C ALA A 175 130.80 -76.74 -51.68
N ILE A 176 131.99 -76.17 -51.93
CA ILE A 176 132.32 -74.82 -51.48
C ILE A 176 131.58 -73.75 -52.31
N ARG A 177 131.29 -74.01 -53.60
CA ARG A 177 130.46 -73.11 -54.43
C ARG A 177 128.96 -73.31 -54.17
N ALA A 178 128.49 -74.56 -54.05
CA ALA A 178 127.11 -74.87 -53.74
C ALA A 178 126.69 -74.44 -52.32
N ALA A 179 127.56 -74.54 -51.31
CA ALA A 179 127.28 -74.04 -49.96
C ALA A 179 127.19 -72.51 -49.91
N LYS A 180 128.01 -71.79 -50.68
CA LYS A 180 127.90 -70.33 -50.80
C LYS A 180 126.63 -69.92 -51.55
N GLU A 181 126.22 -70.65 -52.59
CA GLU A 181 124.99 -70.36 -53.33
C GLU A 181 123.73 -70.80 -52.56
N ALA A 182 123.78 -71.88 -51.79
CA ALA A 182 122.71 -72.33 -50.89
C ALA A 182 122.56 -71.40 -49.67
N ALA A 183 123.67 -70.92 -49.10
CA ALA A 183 123.63 -69.88 -48.06
C ALA A 183 123.10 -68.55 -48.62
N ARG A 184 123.51 -68.15 -49.83
CA ARG A 184 122.97 -66.96 -50.50
C ARG A 184 121.48 -67.11 -50.84
N ARG A 185 121.03 -68.28 -51.29
CA ARG A 185 119.60 -68.55 -51.53
C ARG A 185 118.79 -68.68 -50.24
N ALA A 186 119.39 -69.15 -49.15
CA ALA A 186 118.76 -69.16 -47.83
C ALA A 186 118.68 -67.75 -47.22
N GLU A 187 119.68 -66.89 -47.43
CA GLU A 187 119.63 -65.47 -47.08
C GLU A 187 118.64 -64.70 -47.96
N GLU A 188 118.61 -64.95 -49.28
CA GLU A 188 117.64 -64.35 -50.21
C GLU A 188 116.20 -64.81 -49.90
N ALA A 189 116.00 -66.09 -49.56
CA ALA A 189 114.71 -66.62 -49.13
C ALA A 189 114.30 -66.12 -47.74
N GLY A 190 115.26 -66.00 -46.81
CA GLY A 190 115.04 -65.41 -45.48
C GLY A 190 114.71 -63.92 -45.56
N ALA A 191 115.36 -63.18 -46.45
CA ALA A 191 115.07 -61.78 -46.74
C ALA A 191 113.69 -61.62 -47.42
N ALA A 192 113.35 -62.48 -48.38
CA ALA A 192 112.04 -62.48 -49.03
C ALA A 192 110.91 -62.84 -48.06
N ALA A 193 111.13 -63.83 -47.18
CA ALA A 193 110.18 -64.20 -46.13
C ALA A 193 109.99 -63.09 -45.09
N LYS A 194 111.06 -62.40 -44.71
CA LYS A 194 110.99 -61.25 -43.80
C LYS A 194 110.24 -60.08 -44.43
N LEU A 195 110.50 -59.77 -45.71
CA LEU A 195 109.77 -58.72 -46.44
C LEU A 195 108.29 -59.07 -46.63
N ALA A 196 107.95 -60.33 -46.89
CA ALA A 196 106.56 -60.79 -47.00
C ALA A 196 105.83 -60.74 -45.65
N ALA A 197 106.51 -61.14 -44.57
CA ALA A 197 105.97 -61.02 -43.21
C ALA A 197 105.78 -59.56 -42.80
N GLU A 198 106.74 -58.68 -43.08
CA GLU A 198 106.62 -57.24 -42.82
C GLU A 198 105.51 -56.58 -43.65
N ALA A 199 105.33 -56.99 -44.91
CA ALA A 199 104.22 -56.54 -45.75
C ALA A 199 102.86 -57.02 -45.23
N ALA A 200 102.77 -58.27 -44.76
CA ALA A 200 101.58 -58.84 -44.15
C ALA A 200 101.22 -58.12 -42.83
N THR A 201 102.19 -57.87 -41.97
CA THR A 201 102.00 -57.12 -40.72
C THR A 201 101.55 -55.69 -40.99
N LYS A 202 102.18 -54.96 -41.92
CA LYS A 202 101.73 -53.62 -42.32
C LYS A 202 100.33 -53.61 -42.90
N SER A 203 99.95 -54.64 -43.66
CA SER A 203 98.60 -54.74 -44.22
C SER A 203 97.57 -55.03 -43.12
N ALA A 204 97.89 -55.90 -42.16
CA ALA A 204 97.05 -56.20 -41.00
C ALA A 204 96.88 -54.97 -40.09
N GLU A 205 97.95 -54.22 -39.83
CA GLU A 205 97.91 -52.97 -39.06
C GLU A 205 97.04 -51.90 -39.73
N LYS A 206 97.11 -51.75 -41.06
CA LYS A 206 96.24 -50.82 -41.81
C LYS A 206 94.78 -51.25 -41.77
N ALA A 207 94.50 -52.55 -41.83
CA ALA A 207 93.14 -53.07 -41.71
C ALA A 207 92.58 -52.87 -40.30
N ALA A 208 93.39 -53.13 -39.26
CA ALA A 208 93.01 -52.91 -37.87
C ALA A 208 92.74 -51.43 -37.58
N ARG A 209 93.58 -50.52 -38.07
CA ARG A 209 93.35 -49.06 -37.92
C ARG A 209 92.05 -48.60 -38.59
N ARG A 210 91.78 -49.04 -39.82
CA ARG A 210 90.51 -48.71 -40.49
C ARG A 210 89.29 -49.26 -39.77
N ALA A 211 89.38 -50.45 -39.18
CA ALA A 211 88.31 -51.00 -38.36
C ALA A 211 88.10 -50.21 -37.07
N GLN A 212 89.18 -49.69 -36.48
CA GLN A 212 89.14 -48.86 -35.28
C GLN A 212 88.57 -47.46 -35.57
N ASP A 213 89.00 -46.82 -36.66
CA ASP A 213 88.47 -45.54 -37.12
C ASP A 213 86.97 -45.65 -37.43
N ALA A 214 86.55 -46.70 -38.14
CA ALA A 214 85.13 -46.95 -38.44
C ALA A 214 84.30 -47.23 -37.18
N ALA A 215 84.87 -47.91 -36.18
CA ALA A 215 84.21 -48.14 -34.89
C ALA A 215 84.05 -46.84 -34.08
N GLU A 216 85.05 -45.95 -34.10
CA GLU A 216 84.96 -44.63 -33.46
C GLU A 216 83.94 -43.72 -34.14
N GLU A 217 83.88 -43.71 -35.47
CA GLU A 217 82.89 -42.95 -36.24
C GLU A 217 81.46 -43.43 -35.97
N ALA A 218 81.25 -44.76 -35.92
CA ALA A 218 79.97 -45.35 -35.56
C ALA A 218 79.56 -45.03 -34.11
N SER A 219 80.52 -45.06 -33.18
CA SER A 219 80.27 -44.73 -31.77
C SER A 219 79.88 -43.25 -31.60
N ARG A 220 80.53 -42.34 -32.33
CA ARG A 220 80.14 -40.91 -32.35
C ARG A 220 78.75 -40.71 -32.95
N ALA A 221 78.44 -41.34 -34.08
CA ALA A 221 77.11 -41.25 -34.68
C ALA A 221 76.01 -41.80 -33.75
N ALA A 222 76.29 -42.88 -33.02
CA ALA A 222 75.37 -43.43 -32.03
C ALA A 222 75.18 -42.50 -30.82
N MET A 223 76.25 -41.86 -30.33
CA MET A 223 76.16 -40.88 -29.25
C MET A 223 75.36 -39.63 -29.66
N GLU A 224 75.61 -39.08 -30.85
CA GLU A 224 74.85 -37.94 -31.36
C GLU A 224 73.37 -38.28 -31.60
N ALA A 225 73.07 -39.51 -32.03
CA ALA A 225 71.70 -39.98 -32.18
C ALA A 225 71.00 -40.15 -30.81
N ALA A 226 71.71 -40.66 -29.80
CA ALA A 226 71.21 -40.77 -28.44
C ALA A 226 70.94 -39.40 -27.81
N GLU A 227 71.85 -38.44 -27.97
CA GLU A 227 71.70 -37.07 -27.45
C GLU A 227 70.50 -36.35 -28.10
N ARG A 228 70.30 -36.50 -29.41
CA ARG A 228 69.10 -35.97 -30.08
C ARG A 228 67.81 -36.65 -29.62
N ALA A 229 67.86 -37.95 -29.32
CA ALA A 229 66.71 -38.67 -28.77
C ALA A 229 66.38 -38.19 -27.34
N GLU A 230 67.39 -37.92 -26.52
CA GLU A 230 67.23 -37.34 -25.18
C GLU A 230 66.68 -35.91 -25.23
N GLU A 231 67.18 -35.04 -26.12
CA GLU A 231 66.60 -33.71 -26.32
C GLU A 231 65.15 -33.76 -26.80
N ALA A 232 64.83 -34.68 -27.72
CA ALA A 232 63.46 -34.87 -28.19
C ALA A 232 62.54 -35.37 -27.07
N ALA A 233 63.01 -36.32 -26.25
CA ALA A 233 62.29 -36.81 -25.08
C ALA A 233 62.07 -35.70 -24.03
N GLY A 234 63.07 -34.87 -23.77
CA GLY A 234 62.97 -33.73 -22.85
C GLY A 234 61.94 -32.70 -23.31
N LYS A 235 61.93 -32.35 -24.60
CA LYS A 235 60.91 -31.44 -25.19
C LYS A 235 59.51 -32.04 -25.15
N ALA A 236 59.38 -33.35 -25.39
CA ALA A 236 58.11 -34.06 -25.26
C ALA A 236 57.60 -34.04 -23.81
N GLU A 237 58.49 -34.22 -22.83
CA GLU A 237 58.13 -34.15 -21.41
C GLU A 237 57.69 -32.73 -20.99
N GLU A 238 58.41 -31.70 -21.44
CA GLU A 238 58.03 -30.30 -21.19
C GLU A 238 56.64 -29.98 -21.76
N THR A 239 56.37 -30.44 -22.99
CA THR A 239 55.06 -30.28 -23.64
C THR A 239 53.97 -31.02 -22.87
N ALA A 240 54.23 -32.25 -22.41
CA ALA A 240 53.28 -33.03 -21.62
C ALA A 240 52.99 -32.36 -20.26
N ARG A 241 54.01 -31.78 -19.60
CA ARG A 241 53.82 -31.00 -18.37
C ARG A 241 53.01 -29.74 -18.62
N GLY A 242 53.28 -29.01 -19.70
CA GLY A 242 52.48 -27.85 -20.11
C GLY A 242 51.01 -28.20 -20.36
N ALA A 243 50.75 -29.29 -21.07
CA ALA A 243 49.39 -29.79 -21.30
C ALA A 243 48.68 -30.19 -20.00
N LYS A 244 49.39 -30.84 -19.07
CA LYS A 244 48.85 -31.17 -17.75
C LYS A 244 48.46 -29.92 -16.96
N TYR A 245 49.34 -28.92 -16.87
CA TYR A 245 49.03 -27.67 -16.17
C TYR A 245 47.84 -26.95 -16.79
N ALA A 246 47.74 -26.89 -18.13
CA ALA A 246 46.60 -26.30 -18.81
C ALA A 246 45.28 -27.05 -18.51
N ALA A 247 45.33 -28.39 -18.44
CA ALA A 247 44.17 -29.21 -18.09
C ALA A 247 43.75 -29.04 -16.62
N GLU A 248 44.71 -28.95 -15.70
CA GLU A 248 44.44 -28.68 -14.27
C GLU A 248 43.85 -27.28 -14.07
N GLU A 249 44.39 -26.26 -14.76
CA GLU A 249 43.84 -24.90 -14.72
C GLU A 249 42.42 -24.83 -15.30
N ALA A 250 42.17 -25.52 -16.43
CA ALA A 250 40.83 -25.61 -17.02
C ALA A 250 39.84 -26.29 -16.07
N THR A 251 40.25 -27.36 -15.38
CA THR A 251 39.42 -28.06 -14.39
C THR A 251 39.13 -27.18 -13.19
N SER A 252 40.14 -26.50 -12.63
CA SER A 252 39.96 -25.58 -11.50
C SER A 252 38.99 -24.44 -11.85
N ARG A 253 39.12 -23.86 -13.06
CA ARG A 253 38.18 -22.82 -13.53
C ARG A 253 36.76 -23.36 -13.73
N ALA A 254 36.61 -24.60 -14.21
CA ALA A 254 35.30 -25.23 -14.36
C ALA A 254 34.63 -25.45 -12.99
N GLU A 255 35.39 -25.88 -11.98
CA GLU A 255 34.91 -26.05 -10.60
C GLU A 255 34.50 -24.72 -9.97
N GLU A 256 35.29 -23.64 -10.18
CA GLU A 256 34.92 -22.29 -9.72
C GLU A 256 33.61 -21.81 -10.34
N VAL A 257 33.41 -22.05 -11.64
CA VAL A 257 32.17 -21.68 -12.34
C VAL A 257 30.98 -22.52 -11.85
N ASP A 258 31.14 -23.83 -11.64
CA ASP A 258 30.08 -24.69 -11.08
C ASP A 258 29.70 -24.23 -9.67
N LEU A 259 30.68 -23.91 -8.83
CA LEU A 259 30.43 -23.38 -7.48
C LEU A 259 29.68 -22.05 -7.54
N ALA A 260 30.12 -21.11 -8.37
CA ALA A 260 29.45 -19.82 -8.55
C ALA A 260 28.01 -19.99 -9.09
N ALA A 261 27.78 -20.94 -9.99
CA ALA A 261 26.45 -21.26 -10.51
C ALA A 261 25.53 -21.83 -9.41
N ARG A 262 26.05 -22.71 -8.54
CA ARG A 262 25.30 -23.25 -7.40
C ARG A 262 24.98 -22.18 -6.36
N GLU A 263 25.92 -21.30 -6.06
CA GLU A 263 25.70 -20.16 -5.15
C GLU A 263 24.65 -19.19 -5.71
N ALA A 264 24.71 -18.88 -7.00
CA ALA A 264 23.72 -18.05 -7.67
C ALA A 264 22.32 -18.69 -7.67
N ALA A 265 22.24 -20.00 -7.93
CA ALA A 265 20.98 -20.75 -7.86
C ALA A 265 20.41 -20.77 -6.43
N ALA A 266 21.25 -21.02 -5.42
CA ALA A 266 20.84 -21.01 -4.01
C ALA A 266 20.36 -19.62 -3.57
N ALA A 267 21.04 -18.55 -4.00
CA ALA A 267 20.63 -17.18 -3.75
C ALA A 267 19.27 -16.86 -4.39
N ALA A 268 19.04 -17.32 -5.63
CA ALA A 268 17.76 -17.16 -6.33
C ALA A 268 16.62 -17.91 -5.63
N THR A 269 16.85 -19.15 -5.18
CA THR A 269 15.88 -19.92 -4.40
C THR A 269 15.54 -19.21 -3.09
N LYS A 270 16.54 -18.75 -2.35
CA LYS A 270 16.32 -18.03 -1.09
C LYS A 270 15.54 -16.73 -1.30
N ALA A 271 15.82 -15.97 -2.37
CA ALA A 271 15.07 -14.78 -2.70
C ALA A 271 13.59 -15.09 -3.02
N ALA A 272 13.34 -16.19 -3.76
CA ALA A 272 11.98 -16.64 -4.05
C ALA A 272 11.24 -17.09 -2.77
N GLU A 273 11.91 -17.80 -1.86
CA GLU A 273 11.35 -18.20 -0.56
C GLU A 273 11.02 -16.99 0.33
N GLU A 274 11.88 -15.96 0.35
CA GLU A 274 11.62 -14.73 1.08
C GLU A 274 10.47 -13.91 0.45
N ASP A 275 10.35 -13.89 -0.87
CA ASP A 275 9.21 -13.30 -1.58
C ASP A 275 7.91 -14.03 -1.24
N ALA A 276 7.92 -15.36 -1.27
CA ALA A 276 6.76 -16.19 -0.91
C ALA A 276 6.34 -15.98 0.54
N ALA A 277 7.28 -15.95 1.49
CA ALA A 277 6.99 -15.68 2.90
C ALA A 277 6.36 -14.29 3.12
N ARG A 278 6.82 -13.27 2.40
CA ARG A 278 6.20 -11.94 2.45
C ARG A 278 4.78 -11.94 1.87
N ALA A 279 4.55 -12.68 0.79
CA ALA A 279 3.23 -12.81 0.19
C ALA A 279 2.26 -13.58 1.11
N GLU A 280 2.73 -14.65 1.76
CA GLU A 280 2.01 -15.40 2.80
C GLU A 280 1.56 -14.46 3.93
N GLU A 281 2.49 -13.67 4.48
CA GLU A 281 2.18 -12.73 5.58
C GLU A 281 1.13 -11.68 5.15
N ARG A 282 1.24 -11.13 3.93
CA ARG A 282 0.26 -10.19 3.39
C ARG A 282 -1.12 -10.81 3.23
N ALA A 283 -1.21 -12.04 2.71
CA ALA A 283 -2.47 -12.75 2.56
C ALA A 283 -3.14 -12.99 3.92
N ILE A 284 -2.38 -13.42 4.93
CA ILE A 284 -2.88 -13.63 6.30
C ILE A 284 -3.41 -12.32 6.91
N LEU A 285 -2.64 -11.23 6.81
CA LEU A 285 -3.06 -9.92 7.31
C LEU A 285 -4.30 -9.38 6.59
N ALA A 286 -4.41 -9.61 5.28
CA ALA A 286 -5.58 -9.22 4.51
C ALA A 286 -6.82 -10.02 4.92
N THR A 287 -6.68 -11.34 5.13
CA THR A 287 -7.74 -12.21 5.66
C THR A 287 -8.25 -11.72 7.02
N GLN A 288 -7.35 -11.39 7.95
CA GLN A 288 -7.72 -10.84 9.27
C GLN A 288 -8.45 -9.50 9.14
N ALA A 289 -7.94 -8.60 8.29
CA ALA A 289 -8.58 -7.30 8.05
C ALA A 289 -10.00 -7.44 7.49
N VAL A 290 -10.23 -8.40 6.58
CA VAL A 290 -11.56 -8.71 6.06
C VAL A 290 -12.48 -9.26 7.15
N GLN A 291 -12.00 -10.17 7.99
CA GLN A 291 -12.79 -10.73 9.09
C GLN A 291 -13.24 -9.63 10.07
N GLU A 292 -12.33 -8.75 10.48
CA GLU A 292 -12.67 -7.61 11.34
C GLU A 292 -13.69 -6.67 10.67
N ALA A 293 -13.56 -6.42 9.37
CA ALA A 293 -14.49 -5.58 8.63
C ALA A 293 -15.88 -6.21 8.53
N ILE A 294 -15.94 -7.52 8.28
CA ILE A 294 -17.19 -8.31 8.28
C ILE A 294 -17.91 -8.20 9.62
N GLU A 295 -17.21 -8.30 10.75
CA GLU A 295 -17.81 -8.16 12.08
C GLU A 295 -18.43 -6.77 12.28
N ARG A 296 -17.68 -5.71 11.93
CA ARG A 296 -18.16 -4.32 12.02
C ARG A 296 -19.35 -4.08 11.08
N ALA A 297 -19.30 -4.58 9.86
CA ALA A 297 -20.37 -4.46 8.89
C ALA A 297 -21.63 -5.20 9.35
N ASN A 298 -21.51 -6.41 9.91
CA ASN A 298 -22.63 -7.13 10.48
C ASN A 298 -23.29 -6.37 11.65
N ALA A 299 -22.49 -5.77 12.53
CA ALA A 299 -23.00 -4.94 13.63
C ALA A 299 -23.76 -3.71 13.10
N ALA A 300 -23.17 -2.99 12.14
CA ALA A 300 -23.80 -1.83 11.50
C ALA A 300 -25.09 -2.22 10.76
N GLY A 301 -25.08 -3.33 10.01
CA GLY A 301 -26.24 -3.86 9.31
C GLY A 301 -27.37 -4.28 10.27
N LYS A 302 -27.05 -4.91 11.40
CA LYS A 302 -28.04 -5.24 12.45
C LYS A 302 -28.65 -3.97 13.04
N GLN A 303 -27.84 -2.96 13.33
CA GLN A 303 -28.35 -1.67 13.82
C GLN A 303 -29.24 -0.98 12.79
N ALA A 304 -28.88 -1.00 11.51
CA ALA A 304 -29.71 -0.45 10.43
C ALA A 304 -31.07 -1.16 10.35
N ASP A 305 -31.10 -2.50 10.39
CA ASP A 305 -32.35 -3.28 10.36
C ASP A 305 -33.26 -2.97 11.55
N GLU A 306 -32.73 -2.92 12.77
CA GLU A 306 -33.52 -2.60 13.97
C GLU A 306 -34.07 -1.17 13.91
N VAL A 307 -33.26 -0.19 13.50
CA VAL A 307 -33.73 1.20 13.38
C VAL A 307 -34.75 1.37 12.25
N ALA A 308 -34.63 0.61 11.16
CA ALA A 308 -35.65 0.58 10.11
C ALA A 308 -37.01 0.11 10.65
N LYS A 309 -37.02 -0.94 11.51
CA LYS A 309 -38.23 -1.42 12.18
C LYS A 309 -38.80 -0.36 13.14
N GLU A 310 -37.94 0.29 13.93
CA GLU A 310 -38.33 1.39 14.82
C GLU A 310 -38.99 2.55 14.05
N ALA A 311 -38.40 2.98 12.93
CA ALA A 311 -38.94 4.05 12.09
C ALA A 311 -40.31 3.68 11.50
N LYS A 312 -40.47 2.45 11.01
CA LYS A 312 -41.77 1.92 10.53
C LYS A 312 -42.81 1.87 11.65
N ALA A 313 -42.43 1.44 12.84
CA ALA A 313 -43.34 1.39 14.00
C ALA A 313 -43.75 2.81 14.46
N ALA A 314 -42.81 3.76 14.52
CA ALA A 314 -43.10 5.14 14.87
C ALA A 314 -44.06 5.78 13.86
N ARG A 315 -43.85 5.54 12.56
CA ARG A 315 -44.76 5.97 11.49
C ARG A 315 -46.16 5.37 11.64
N ALA A 316 -46.26 4.09 11.99
CA ALA A 316 -47.55 3.44 12.24
C ALA A 316 -48.28 4.04 13.47
N GLU A 317 -47.57 4.38 14.53
CA GLU A 317 -48.13 5.04 15.71
C GLU A 317 -48.59 6.48 15.40
N LEU A 318 -47.82 7.23 14.60
CA LEU A 318 -48.23 8.56 14.12
C LEU A 318 -49.54 8.50 13.32
N ALA A 319 -49.70 7.48 12.47
CA ALA A 319 -50.93 7.28 11.71
C ALA A 319 -52.16 7.01 12.60
N LYS A 320 -51.98 6.36 13.76
CA LYS A 320 -53.06 6.11 14.73
C LYS A 320 -53.39 7.34 15.57
N LYS A 321 -52.37 8.09 16.00
CA LYS A 321 -52.51 9.24 16.90
C LYS A 321 -51.75 10.43 16.34
N LEU A 322 -52.47 11.28 15.61
CA LEU A 322 -51.93 12.54 15.09
C LEU A 322 -51.76 13.55 16.22
N ALA A 323 -50.53 13.68 16.74
CA ALA A 323 -50.16 14.61 17.80
C ALA A 323 -48.73 15.13 17.57
N ALA A 324 -48.41 16.30 18.12
CA ALA A 324 -47.07 16.88 17.96
C ALA A 324 -45.98 15.97 18.52
N GLU A 325 -46.23 15.34 19.68
CA GLU A 325 -45.28 14.42 20.31
C GLU A 325 -45.01 13.17 19.46
N THR A 326 -46.04 12.56 18.86
CA THR A 326 -45.87 11.37 17.98
C THR A 326 -45.19 11.75 16.66
N ALA A 327 -45.43 12.95 16.14
CA ALA A 327 -44.74 13.46 14.96
C ALA A 327 -43.24 13.67 15.24
N ILE A 328 -42.89 14.30 16.37
CA ILE A 328 -41.49 14.50 16.79
C ILE A 328 -40.78 13.15 17.00
N LYS A 329 -41.41 12.19 17.68
CA LYS A 329 -40.83 10.84 17.86
C LYS A 329 -40.59 10.13 16.53
N THR A 330 -41.51 10.28 15.57
CA THR A 330 -41.38 9.71 14.22
C THR A 330 -40.24 10.35 13.44
N GLU A 331 -40.10 11.68 13.52
CA GLU A 331 -38.99 12.39 12.90
C GLU A 331 -37.64 11.95 13.51
N GLN A 332 -37.56 11.83 14.84
CA GLN A 332 -36.37 11.37 15.54
C GLN A 332 -35.97 9.95 15.14
N ALA A 333 -36.96 9.03 15.05
CA ALA A 333 -36.74 7.68 14.55
C ALA A 333 -36.25 7.68 13.10
N GLY A 334 -36.82 8.53 12.24
CA GLY A 334 -36.39 8.67 10.86
C GLY A 334 -34.95 9.20 10.72
N ARG A 335 -34.58 10.23 11.50
CA ARG A 335 -33.20 10.74 11.58
C ARG A 335 -32.21 9.72 12.13
N LYS A 336 -32.64 8.88 13.09
CA LYS A 336 -31.84 7.74 13.57
C LYS A 336 -31.64 6.72 12.44
N GLY A 337 -32.67 6.47 11.64
CA GLY A 337 -32.63 5.61 10.44
C GLY A 337 -31.59 6.08 9.44
N LYS A 338 -31.60 7.36 9.07
CA LYS A 338 -30.60 7.95 8.17
C LYS A 338 -29.16 7.80 8.69
N ARG A 339 -28.93 8.01 9.99
CA ARG A 339 -27.61 7.83 10.59
C ARG A 339 -27.16 6.37 10.58
N ALA A 340 -28.06 5.44 10.88
CA ALA A 340 -27.77 4.01 10.84
C ALA A 340 -27.51 3.52 9.41
N ALA A 341 -28.25 4.03 8.42
CA ALA A 341 -28.01 3.76 7.00
C ALA A 341 -26.62 4.23 6.56
N ALA A 342 -26.24 5.46 6.88
CA ALA A 342 -24.91 5.99 6.56
C ALA A 342 -23.78 5.14 7.17
N ALA A 343 -23.92 4.73 8.43
CA ALA A 343 -22.95 3.84 9.08
C ALA A 343 -22.88 2.46 8.40
N ALA A 344 -24.01 1.89 8.00
CA ALA A 344 -24.06 0.63 7.25
C ALA A 344 -23.39 0.73 5.88
N PHE A 345 -23.62 1.82 5.13
CA PHE A 345 -22.97 2.05 3.84
C PHE A 345 -21.45 2.20 3.98
N GLN A 346 -20.99 2.95 4.98
CA GLN A 346 -19.56 3.10 5.25
C GLN A 346 -18.90 1.76 5.61
N ALA A 347 -19.55 0.97 6.47
CA ALA A 347 -19.03 -0.33 6.88
C ALA A 347 -19.04 -1.36 5.73
N ALA A 348 -20.06 -1.33 4.86
CA ALA A 348 -20.11 -2.15 3.67
C ALA A 348 -18.99 -1.80 2.69
N GLU A 349 -18.74 -0.51 2.44
CA GLU A 349 -17.66 -0.10 1.52
C GLU A 349 -16.27 -0.38 2.09
N ASP A 350 -16.01 -0.16 3.38
CA ASP A 350 -14.76 -0.55 4.03
C ASP A 350 -14.50 -2.07 3.89
N THR A 351 -15.56 -2.88 4.08
CA THR A 351 -15.50 -4.34 3.89
C THR A 351 -15.17 -4.69 2.45
N ARG A 352 -15.78 -4.00 1.48
CA ARG A 352 -15.54 -4.22 0.04
C ARG A 352 -14.10 -3.87 -0.34
N ILE A 353 -13.57 -2.75 0.15
CA ILE A 353 -12.19 -2.32 -0.09
C ILE A 353 -11.20 -3.34 0.47
N LYS A 354 -11.43 -3.83 1.70
CA LYS A 354 -10.57 -4.85 2.31
C LYS A 354 -10.67 -6.20 1.60
N ALA A 355 -11.87 -6.58 1.15
CA ALA A 355 -12.05 -7.78 0.33
C ALA A 355 -11.28 -7.68 -1.00
N GLN A 356 -11.28 -6.52 -1.67
CA GLN A 356 -10.46 -6.30 -2.86
C GLN A 356 -8.96 -6.39 -2.56
N ALA A 357 -8.50 -5.84 -1.44
CA ALA A 357 -7.11 -5.97 -1.01
C ALA A 357 -6.74 -7.45 -0.72
N ALA A 358 -7.66 -8.22 -0.14
CA ALA A 358 -7.48 -9.65 0.09
C ALA A 358 -7.43 -10.47 -1.21
N VAL A 359 -8.21 -10.12 -2.24
CA VAL A 359 -8.05 -10.73 -3.58
C VAL A 359 -6.64 -10.47 -4.12
N ALA A 360 -6.19 -9.21 -4.10
CA ALA A 360 -4.86 -8.87 -4.62
C ALA A 360 -3.71 -9.55 -3.84
N ALA A 361 -3.85 -9.64 -2.52
CA ALA A 361 -2.88 -10.36 -1.67
C ALA A 361 -2.93 -11.88 -1.89
N GLY A 362 -4.13 -12.44 -2.12
CA GLY A 362 -4.33 -13.85 -2.46
C GLY A 362 -3.67 -14.22 -3.78
N ASP A 363 -3.91 -13.42 -4.83
CA ASP A 363 -3.28 -13.57 -6.15
C ASP A 363 -1.75 -13.50 -6.06
N GLU A 364 -1.21 -12.53 -5.29
CA GLU A 364 0.23 -12.39 -5.06
C GLU A 364 0.80 -13.63 -4.36
N ALA A 365 0.13 -14.14 -3.33
CA ALA A 365 0.53 -15.35 -2.60
C ALA A 365 0.51 -16.60 -3.48
N ILE A 366 -0.58 -16.85 -4.23
CA ILE A 366 -0.68 -17.99 -5.15
C ILE A 366 0.40 -17.90 -6.24
N GLY A 367 0.64 -16.70 -6.79
CA GLY A 367 1.69 -16.45 -7.77
C GLY A 367 3.11 -16.64 -7.22
N ALA A 368 3.35 -16.31 -5.96
CA ALA A 368 4.63 -16.53 -5.29
C ALA A 368 4.83 -18.02 -4.94
N ALA A 369 3.79 -18.70 -4.49
CA ALA A 369 3.80 -20.13 -4.20
C ALA A 369 4.22 -20.96 -5.42
N ALA A 370 3.79 -20.57 -6.62
CA ALA A 370 4.18 -21.24 -7.88
C ALA A 370 5.67 -21.14 -8.23
N LYS A 371 6.44 -20.26 -7.58
CA LYS A 371 7.88 -20.04 -7.81
C LYS A 371 8.77 -20.75 -6.79
N VAL A 372 8.18 -21.31 -5.75
CA VAL A 372 8.88 -22.00 -4.66
C VAL A 372 8.41 -23.45 -4.57
N SER A 373 9.04 -24.25 -3.71
CA SER A 373 8.68 -25.67 -3.54
C SER A 373 8.65 -26.08 -2.06
N GLY A 374 8.07 -27.24 -1.79
CA GLY A 374 7.96 -27.78 -0.44
C GLY A 374 6.96 -27.01 0.43
N ILE A 375 7.21 -27.00 1.74
CA ILE A 375 6.26 -26.53 2.76
C ILE A 375 5.92 -25.04 2.60
N ILE A 376 6.87 -24.21 2.15
CA ILE A 376 6.63 -22.78 1.93
C ILE A 376 5.62 -22.58 0.80
N ALA A 377 5.73 -23.35 -0.28
CA ALA A 377 4.79 -23.30 -1.40
C ALA A 377 3.37 -23.65 -0.95
N GLU A 378 3.22 -24.76 -0.20
CA GLU A 378 1.93 -25.23 0.29
C GLU A 378 1.26 -24.21 1.23
N ARG A 379 1.99 -23.69 2.21
CA ARG A 379 1.46 -22.69 3.15
C ARG A 379 1.11 -21.37 2.48
N THR A 380 1.94 -20.92 1.54
CA THR A 380 1.69 -19.66 0.81
C THR A 380 0.46 -19.80 -0.09
N ASP A 381 0.30 -20.94 -0.77
CA ASP A 381 -0.89 -21.25 -1.59
C ASP A 381 -2.16 -21.34 -0.73
N GLU A 382 -2.10 -22.00 0.43
CA GLU A 382 -3.21 -22.10 1.38
C GLU A 382 -3.61 -20.71 1.90
N ALA A 383 -2.64 -19.89 2.35
CA ALA A 383 -2.90 -18.51 2.77
C ALA A 383 -3.55 -17.67 1.66
N GLY A 384 -3.12 -17.87 0.41
CA GLY A 384 -3.71 -17.20 -0.75
C GLY A 384 -5.17 -17.59 -0.99
N LYS A 385 -5.48 -18.89 -0.93
CA LYS A 385 -6.86 -19.40 -1.05
C LYS A 385 -7.76 -18.93 0.09
N GLU A 386 -7.26 -18.95 1.32
CA GLU A 386 -8.00 -18.42 2.47
C GLU A 386 -8.34 -16.94 2.30
N ALA A 387 -7.43 -16.14 1.72
CA ALA A 387 -7.67 -14.74 1.41
C ALA A 387 -8.75 -14.55 0.35
N GLU A 388 -8.77 -15.36 -0.72
CA GLU A 388 -9.85 -15.33 -1.72
C GLU A 388 -11.22 -15.75 -1.13
N GLU A 389 -11.24 -16.77 -0.29
CA GLU A 389 -12.47 -17.21 0.40
C GLU A 389 -12.97 -16.15 1.39
N ALA A 390 -12.06 -15.49 2.12
CA ALA A 390 -12.39 -14.37 2.98
C ALA A 390 -12.94 -13.19 2.18
N ALA A 391 -12.30 -12.84 1.06
CA ALA A 391 -12.76 -11.78 0.17
C ALA A 391 -14.17 -12.05 -0.37
N SER A 392 -14.43 -13.28 -0.84
CA SER A 392 -15.75 -13.70 -1.34
C SER A 392 -16.83 -13.52 -0.28
N ARG A 393 -16.57 -13.98 0.95
CA ARG A 393 -17.47 -13.76 2.11
C ARG A 393 -17.63 -12.27 2.42
N GLY A 394 -16.55 -11.49 2.32
CA GLY A 394 -16.55 -10.04 2.51
C GLY A 394 -17.49 -9.33 1.55
N PHE A 395 -17.43 -9.65 0.25
CA PHE A 395 -18.33 -9.10 -0.75
C PHE A 395 -19.81 -9.43 -0.47
N GLU A 396 -20.11 -10.69 -0.15
CA GLU A 396 -21.48 -11.08 0.20
C GLU A 396 -22.02 -10.34 1.42
N VAL A 397 -21.20 -10.18 2.47
CA VAL A 397 -21.60 -9.45 3.68
C VAL A 397 -21.78 -7.97 3.37
N ALA A 398 -20.88 -7.36 2.60
CA ALA A 398 -20.99 -5.97 2.18
C ALA A 398 -22.31 -5.71 1.45
N ASP A 399 -22.71 -6.56 0.50
CA ASP A 399 -23.97 -6.42 -0.23
C ASP A 399 -25.21 -6.59 0.67
N LYS A 400 -25.19 -7.56 1.59
CA LYS A 400 -26.26 -7.75 2.58
C LYS A 400 -26.39 -6.52 3.48
N VAL A 401 -25.28 -5.96 3.95
CA VAL A 401 -25.26 -4.79 4.83
C VAL A 401 -25.70 -3.54 4.09
N ARG A 402 -25.29 -3.35 2.84
CA ARG A 402 -25.77 -2.28 1.96
C ARG A 402 -27.29 -2.33 1.80
N THR A 403 -27.85 -3.52 1.53
CA THR A 403 -29.31 -3.71 1.40
C THR A 403 -30.04 -3.32 2.69
N LYS A 404 -29.51 -3.68 3.86
CA LYS A 404 -30.08 -3.25 5.16
C LYS A 404 -29.97 -1.73 5.35
N GLY A 405 -28.86 -1.13 4.93
CA GLY A 405 -28.69 0.33 4.89
C GLY A 405 -29.76 1.01 4.04
N GLU A 406 -30.03 0.51 2.84
CA GLU A 406 -31.08 1.03 1.94
C GLU A 406 -32.47 0.94 2.58
N GLN A 407 -32.80 -0.18 3.24
CA GLN A 407 -34.08 -0.32 3.93
C GLN A 407 -34.23 0.68 5.09
N ALA A 408 -33.15 0.93 5.84
CA ALA A 408 -33.14 1.93 6.91
C ALA A 408 -33.22 3.36 6.37
N ASP A 409 -32.60 3.62 5.22
CA ASP A 409 -32.64 4.92 4.54
C ASP A 409 -34.05 5.25 4.05
N ILE A 410 -34.68 4.30 3.35
CA ILE A 410 -36.07 4.42 2.86
C ILE A 410 -37.03 4.58 4.04
N ALA A 411 -36.93 3.73 5.07
CA ALA A 411 -37.78 3.85 6.26
C ALA A 411 -37.56 5.19 6.98
N GLY A 412 -36.33 5.69 6.97
CA GLY A 412 -35.96 6.99 7.50
C GLY A 412 -36.64 8.15 6.78
N ASP A 413 -36.57 8.17 5.45
CA ASP A 413 -37.21 9.20 4.61
C ASP A 413 -38.73 9.17 4.74
N GLU A 414 -39.31 7.98 4.73
CA GLU A 414 -40.76 7.82 4.91
C GLU A 414 -41.23 8.33 6.27
N ALA A 415 -40.47 8.07 7.34
CA ALA A 415 -40.77 8.56 8.68
C ALA A 415 -40.63 10.08 8.77
N ILE A 416 -39.55 10.66 8.24
CA ILE A 416 -39.34 12.12 8.21
C ILE A 416 -40.43 12.82 7.37
N GLY A 417 -40.77 12.26 6.21
CA GLY A 417 -41.83 12.76 5.34
C GLY A 417 -43.20 12.72 6.03
N ALA A 418 -43.55 11.60 6.66
CA ALA A 418 -44.80 11.46 7.41
C ALA A 418 -44.88 12.42 8.60
N ALA A 419 -43.79 12.59 9.35
CA ALA A 419 -43.72 13.56 10.46
C ALA A 419 -43.89 15.00 9.98
N SER A 420 -43.24 15.36 8.88
CA SER A 420 -43.34 16.71 8.28
C SER A 420 -44.78 17.01 7.84
N GLN A 421 -45.44 16.05 7.18
CA GLN A 421 -46.85 16.17 6.79
C GLN A 421 -47.77 16.30 8.01
N ALA A 422 -47.54 15.49 9.04
CA ALA A 422 -48.32 15.54 10.28
C ALA A 422 -48.18 16.89 11.01
N LEU A 423 -46.96 17.42 11.13
CA LEU A 423 -46.71 18.73 11.73
C LEU A 423 -47.39 19.84 10.94
N HIS A 424 -47.34 19.80 9.60
CA HIS A 424 -48.04 20.76 8.76
C HIS A 424 -49.55 20.74 8.99
N GLN A 425 -50.16 19.54 9.02
CA GLN A 425 -51.60 19.40 9.32
C GLN A 425 -51.97 19.94 10.71
N LEU A 426 -51.13 19.71 11.72
CA LEU A 426 -51.35 20.23 13.07
C LEU A 426 -51.25 21.77 13.12
N ILE A 427 -50.30 22.36 12.40
CA ILE A 427 -50.17 23.82 12.27
C ILE A 427 -51.40 24.40 11.57
N THR A 428 -51.83 23.82 10.44
CA THR A 428 -53.03 24.27 9.72
C THR A 428 -54.27 24.22 10.62
N ARG A 429 -54.47 23.13 11.37
CA ARG A 429 -55.58 23.03 12.35
C ARG A 429 -55.48 24.08 13.46
N ALA A 430 -54.28 24.34 13.96
CA ALA A 430 -54.06 25.37 14.99
C ALA A 430 -54.36 26.78 14.45
N GLU A 431 -53.96 27.08 13.21
CA GLU A 431 -54.28 28.34 12.53
C GLU A 431 -55.79 28.51 12.30
N GLU A 432 -56.48 27.45 11.88
CA GLU A 432 -57.95 27.44 11.72
C GLU A 432 -58.65 27.69 13.05
N LEU A 433 -58.23 27.01 14.12
CA LEU A 433 -58.76 27.22 15.47
C LEU A 433 -58.48 28.64 15.98
N ALA A 434 -57.28 29.18 15.72
CA ALA A 434 -56.95 30.57 16.08
C ALA A 434 -57.80 31.59 15.30
N ARG A 435 -58.06 31.35 14.01
CA ARG A 435 -58.99 32.17 13.20
C ARG A 435 -60.42 32.09 13.73
N ALA A 436 -60.90 30.89 14.06
CA ALA A 436 -62.24 30.69 14.64
C ALA A 436 -62.37 31.38 16.00
N ALA A 437 -61.37 31.26 16.87
CA ALA A 437 -61.33 31.96 18.16
C ALA A 437 -61.27 33.49 17.98
N GLY A 438 -60.49 33.98 17.01
CA GLY A 438 -60.45 35.39 16.65
C GLY A 438 -61.81 35.91 16.15
N ALA A 439 -62.47 35.17 15.25
CA ALA A 439 -63.80 35.50 14.77
C ALA A 439 -64.85 35.47 15.89
N ALA A 440 -64.79 34.50 16.80
CA ALA A 440 -65.66 34.44 17.98
C ALA A 440 -65.40 35.63 18.92
N ALA A 441 -64.15 36.01 19.15
CA ALA A 441 -63.82 37.17 19.97
C ALA A 441 -64.34 38.48 19.35
N GLU A 442 -64.26 38.63 18.03
CA GLU A 442 -64.85 39.78 17.32
C GLU A 442 -66.39 39.76 17.34
N ALA A 443 -67.02 38.59 17.24
CA ALA A 443 -68.47 38.43 17.40
C ALA A 443 -68.94 38.83 18.82
N VAL A 444 -68.17 38.45 19.85
CA VAL A 444 -68.43 38.86 21.23
C VAL A 444 -68.26 40.37 21.39
N LYS A 445 -67.19 40.97 20.84
CA LYS A 445 -67.00 42.43 20.87
C LYS A 445 -68.13 43.20 20.18
N THR A 446 -68.61 42.70 19.03
CA THR A 446 -69.73 43.33 18.31
C THR A 446 -71.02 43.22 19.10
N ALA A 447 -71.33 42.05 19.67
CA ALA A 447 -72.48 41.87 20.55
C ALA A 447 -72.41 42.78 21.80
N TYR A 448 -71.23 42.93 22.42
CA TYR A 448 -71.04 43.88 23.53
C TYR A 448 -71.29 45.33 23.10
N ARG A 449 -70.80 45.75 21.93
CA ARG A 449 -71.06 47.11 21.40
C ARG A 449 -72.54 47.33 21.06
N GLU A 450 -73.22 46.32 20.54
CA GLU A 450 -74.66 46.38 20.28
C GLU A 450 -75.46 46.45 21.58
N ALA A 451 -75.08 45.65 22.58
CA ALA A 451 -75.67 45.71 23.91
C ALA A 451 -75.39 47.05 24.60
N GLU A 452 -74.20 47.62 24.46
CA GLU A 452 -73.83 48.94 24.98
C GLU A 452 -74.67 50.04 24.31
N LYS A 453 -74.82 50.00 22.97
CA LYS A 453 -75.71 50.91 22.24
C LYS A 453 -77.17 50.76 22.67
N ALA A 454 -77.66 49.52 22.82
CA ALA A 454 -79.01 49.26 23.28
C ALA A 454 -79.24 49.74 24.71
N ALA A 455 -78.25 49.54 25.60
CA ALA A 455 -78.26 50.05 26.97
C ALA A 455 -78.22 51.58 27.00
N GLU A 456 -77.41 52.23 26.15
CA GLU A 456 -77.36 53.69 26.03
C GLU A 456 -78.71 54.25 25.55
N VAL A 457 -79.34 53.61 24.55
CA VAL A 457 -80.68 53.97 24.08
C VAL A 457 -81.74 53.80 25.18
N ALA A 458 -81.71 52.68 25.90
CA ALA A 458 -82.62 52.42 27.01
C ALA A 458 -82.40 53.41 28.17
N MET A 459 -81.15 53.75 28.50
CA MET A 459 -80.81 54.75 29.51
C MET A 459 -81.24 56.15 29.10
N ARG A 460 -81.09 56.53 27.83
CA ARG A 460 -81.61 57.82 27.31
C ARG A 460 -83.13 57.86 27.40
N ALA A 461 -83.82 56.82 26.95
CA ALA A 461 -85.28 56.74 27.03
C ALA A 461 -85.79 56.79 28.48
N ALA A 462 -85.16 56.05 29.39
CA ALA A 462 -85.49 56.07 30.82
C ALA A 462 -85.15 57.43 31.46
N GLY A 463 -84.04 58.06 31.06
CA GLY A 463 -83.65 59.40 31.50
C GLY A 463 -84.62 60.48 31.01
N GLU A 464 -85.09 60.38 29.77
CA GLU A 464 -86.12 61.27 29.20
C GLU A 464 -87.48 61.08 29.87
N GLU A 465 -87.87 59.83 30.18
CA GLU A 465 -89.11 59.55 30.91
C GLU A 465 -89.04 60.02 32.37
N ALA A 466 -87.89 59.83 33.02
CA ALA A 466 -87.62 60.36 34.36
C ALA A 466 -87.61 61.90 34.36
N ALA A 467 -87.03 62.53 33.33
CA ALA A 467 -87.06 63.98 33.18
C ALA A 467 -88.47 64.51 32.94
N ARG A 468 -89.29 63.83 32.13
CA ARG A 468 -90.72 64.17 31.96
C ARG A 468 -91.49 64.06 33.26
N LYS A 469 -91.35 62.95 34.00
CA LYS A 469 -91.99 62.76 35.31
C LYS A 469 -91.53 63.79 36.34
N ALA A 470 -90.24 64.16 36.31
CA ALA A 470 -89.71 65.22 37.16
C ALA A 470 -90.27 66.60 36.77
N GLU A 471 -90.46 66.88 35.48
CA GLU A 471 -91.07 68.13 35.00
C GLU A 471 -92.57 68.19 35.31
N GLU A 472 -93.30 67.07 35.19
CA GLU A 472 -94.70 66.94 35.62
C GLU A 472 -94.84 67.13 37.14
N ALA A 473 -93.95 66.51 37.93
CA ALA A 473 -93.90 66.72 39.37
C ALA A 473 -93.57 68.17 39.74
N LYS A 474 -92.68 68.82 38.97
CA LYS A 474 -92.36 70.24 39.13
C LYS A 474 -93.56 71.12 38.80
N LYS A 475 -94.28 70.87 37.70
CA LYS A 475 -95.51 71.60 37.34
C LYS A 475 -96.60 71.40 38.40
N ALA A 476 -96.78 70.19 38.90
CA ALA A 476 -97.71 69.90 39.99
C ALA A 476 -97.30 70.63 41.29
N ALA A 477 -96.00 70.72 41.58
CA ALA A 477 -95.48 71.48 42.71
C ALA A 477 -95.65 73.00 42.52
N GLU A 478 -95.48 73.52 41.31
CA GLU A 478 -95.72 74.92 40.96
C GLU A 478 -97.22 75.26 41.02
N GLU A 479 -98.12 74.36 40.57
CA GLU A 479 -99.57 74.52 40.74
C GLU A 479 -100.00 74.44 42.21
N ALA A 480 -99.40 73.54 42.99
CA ALA A 480 -99.62 73.47 44.43
C ALA A 480 -99.11 74.73 45.15
N ALA A 481 -97.96 75.26 44.74
CA ALA A 481 -97.41 76.51 45.25
C ALA A 481 -98.30 77.71 44.86
N ALA A 482 -98.78 77.78 43.62
CA ALA A 482 -99.68 78.83 43.15
C ALA A 482 -101.03 78.79 43.89
N ARG A 483 -101.57 77.59 44.16
CA ARG A 483 -102.77 77.43 45.01
C ARG A 483 -102.50 77.82 46.46
N ALA A 484 -101.33 77.49 47.01
CA ALA A 484 -100.94 77.92 48.34
C ALA A 484 -100.77 79.44 48.42
N GLU A 485 -100.26 80.07 47.36
CA GLU A 485 -100.13 81.52 47.23
C GLU A 485 -101.50 82.20 47.06
N GLU A 486 -102.44 81.59 46.33
CA GLU A 486 -103.83 82.07 46.23
C GLU A 486 -104.56 81.98 47.59
N VAL A 487 -104.40 80.86 48.31
CA VAL A 487 -104.93 80.67 49.66
C VAL A 487 -104.29 81.66 50.65
N ALA A 488 -102.98 81.92 50.54
CA ALA A 488 -102.30 82.92 51.34
C ALA A 488 -102.82 84.33 51.04
N ARG A 489 -103.08 84.66 49.77
CA ARG A 489 -103.60 85.96 49.35
C ARG A 489 -105.07 86.18 49.73
N VAL A 490 -105.87 85.12 49.76
CA VAL A 490 -107.25 85.15 50.30
C VAL A 490 -107.22 85.31 51.82
N ALA A 491 -106.29 84.65 52.51
CA ALA A 491 -106.09 84.83 53.95
C ALA A 491 -105.57 86.24 54.29
N GLU A 492 -104.71 86.83 53.46
CA GLU A 492 -104.20 88.19 53.63
C GLU A 492 -105.31 89.24 53.41
N LYS A 493 -106.14 89.08 52.38
CA LYS A 493 -107.33 89.94 52.17
C LYS A 493 -108.37 89.79 53.28
N ALA A 494 -108.58 88.58 53.81
CA ALA A 494 -109.46 88.35 54.95
C ALA A 494 -108.90 88.96 56.25
N ALA A 495 -107.56 89.01 56.40
CA ALA A 495 -106.90 89.68 57.51
C ALA A 495 -107.00 91.21 57.39
N GLU A 496 -106.84 91.78 56.20
CA GLU A 496 -107.03 93.22 55.95
C GLU A 496 -108.49 93.66 56.18
N GLU A 497 -109.48 92.85 55.79
CA GLU A 497 -110.91 93.11 56.10
C GLU A 497 -111.24 92.97 57.59
N ALA A 498 -110.53 92.10 58.33
CA ALA A 498 -110.68 91.94 59.78
C ALA A 498 -110.05 93.11 60.55
N VAL A 499 -108.95 93.71 60.06
CA VAL A 499 -108.37 94.94 60.64
C VAL A 499 -109.25 96.16 60.35
N ALA A 500 -109.81 96.27 59.15
CA ALA A 500 -110.71 97.38 58.79
C ALA A 500 -112.06 97.36 59.57
N LYS A 501 -112.57 96.18 59.95
CA LYS A 501 -113.77 96.05 60.80
C LYS A 501 -113.49 96.14 62.30
N ALA A 502 -112.23 96.20 62.72
CA ALA A 502 -111.81 96.34 64.13
C ALA A 502 -111.63 97.81 64.59
N GLU A 503 -111.67 98.80 63.69
CA GLU A 503 -111.49 100.23 64.03
C GLU A 503 -112.79 101.03 64.28
N ALA A 504 -113.98 100.45 64.10
CA ALA A 504 -115.26 101.17 64.22
C ALA A 504 -116.08 100.93 65.51
N ALA A 505 -115.57 100.19 66.50
CA ALA A 505 -116.27 100.01 67.78
C ALA A 505 -115.30 99.84 68.95
N ILE A 506 -114.72 100.96 69.38
CA ILE A 506 -114.02 101.09 70.66
C ILE A 506 -115.07 101.33 71.76
N PRO A 507 -115.01 100.59 72.89
CA PRO A 507 -114.78 101.29 74.15
C PRO A 507 -113.51 100.80 74.85
N ARG A 508 -112.61 101.75 75.12
CA ARG A 508 -111.40 101.60 75.93
C ARG A 508 -111.79 101.39 77.39
N ALA A 509 -111.87 100.15 77.84
CA ALA A 509 -111.65 99.73 79.22
C ALA A 509 -111.75 98.21 79.35
N LEU A 510 -110.63 97.47 79.19
CA LEU A 510 -110.35 96.22 79.95
C LEU A 510 -108.96 95.63 79.61
N VAL A 511 -107.91 96.46 79.56
CA VAL A 511 -106.53 96.04 79.20
C VAL A 511 -105.68 95.59 80.41
N ARG A 512 -106.25 95.19 81.55
CA ARG A 512 -105.40 94.88 82.74
C ARG A 512 -105.83 93.73 83.66
N GLN A 513 -106.61 92.75 83.20
CA GLN A 513 -107.05 91.65 84.09
C GLN A 513 -107.17 90.26 83.45
N ILE A 514 -106.47 89.96 82.35
CA ILE A 514 -106.37 88.58 81.80
C ILE A 514 -104.91 88.29 81.41
N LEU A 515 -103.98 88.70 82.27
CA LEU A 515 -102.54 88.44 82.11
C LEU A 515 -101.90 87.80 83.35
N SER A 516 -102.71 87.24 84.27
CA SER A 516 -102.19 86.48 85.42
C SER A 516 -103.05 85.26 85.81
N SER A 517 -103.72 84.62 84.84
CA SER A 517 -104.41 83.35 85.09
C SER A 517 -103.45 82.17 84.90
N ARG A 518 -103.27 81.40 85.98
CA ARG A 518 -102.50 80.15 86.03
C ARG A 518 -102.97 79.09 85.01
N GLU A 519 -104.19 79.22 84.48
CA GLU A 519 -104.75 78.31 83.47
C GLU A 519 -104.27 78.63 82.03
N PHE A 520 -103.90 79.88 81.74
CA PHE A 520 -103.35 80.27 80.42
C PHE A 520 -101.90 79.80 80.22
N MET A 521 -101.14 79.71 81.32
CA MET A 521 -99.77 79.16 81.29
C MET A 521 -99.79 77.64 81.04
N LEU A 522 -100.78 76.91 81.57
CA LEU A 522 -100.98 75.48 81.28
C LEU A 522 -101.36 75.23 79.82
N PHE A 523 -102.15 76.12 79.21
CA PHE A 523 -102.52 76.01 77.80
C PHE A 523 -101.31 76.19 76.86
N ILE A 524 -100.45 77.17 77.14
CA ILE A 524 -99.22 77.38 76.35
C ILE A 524 -98.24 76.21 76.50
N VAL A 525 -98.10 75.65 77.71
CA VAL A 525 -97.25 74.47 77.93
C VAL A 525 -97.79 73.21 77.25
N ALA A 526 -99.12 73.02 77.21
CA ALA A 526 -99.73 71.90 76.49
C ALA A 526 -99.52 71.99 74.96
N VAL A 527 -99.57 73.20 74.40
CA VAL A 527 -99.32 73.43 72.96
C VAL A 527 -97.85 73.16 72.60
N ILE A 528 -96.91 73.56 73.45
CA ILE A 528 -95.48 73.28 73.23
C ILE A 528 -95.17 71.78 73.39
N LEU A 529 -95.81 71.07 74.34
CA LEU A 529 -95.65 69.62 74.50
C LEU A 529 -96.27 68.83 73.34
N GLY A 530 -97.39 69.28 72.77
CA GLY A 530 -97.98 68.68 71.57
C GLY A 530 -97.08 68.79 70.33
N ALA A 531 -96.40 69.92 70.17
CA ALA A 531 -95.46 70.13 69.06
C ALA A 531 -94.20 69.23 69.16
N VAL A 532 -93.71 68.98 70.38
CA VAL A 532 -92.58 68.06 70.59
C VAL A 532 -92.97 66.59 70.34
N TRP A 533 -94.19 66.17 70.72
CA TRP A 533 -94.67 64.82 70.42
C TRP A 533 -94.93 64.58 68.93
N ALA A 534 -95.39 65.59 68.19
CA ALA A 534 -95.55 65.50 66.74
C ALA A 534 -94.20 65.35 66.00
N ALA A 535 -93.14 66.04 66.47
CA ALA A 535 -91.79 65.90 65.92
C ALA A 535 -91.18 64.51 66.18
N VAL A 536 -91.47 63.89 67.34
CA VAL A 536 -90.99 62.53 67.68
C VAL A 536 -91.77 61.45 66.90
N ALA A 537 -93.07 61.61 66.67
CA ALA A 537 -93.86 60.67 65.87
C ALA A 537 -93.42 60.63 64.38
N ILE A 538 -93.03 61.77 63.82
CA ILE A 538 -92.47 61.84 62.45
C ILE A 538 -91.06 61.22 62.41
N SER A 539 -90.26 61.36 63.48
CA SER A 539 -88.92 60.77 63.56
C SER A 539 -88.92 59.23 63.75
N VAL A 540 -89.99 58.63 64.25
CA VAL A 540 -90.11 57.16 64.41
C VAL A 540 -90.81 56.50 63.22
N GLY A 541 -91.66 57.23 62.47
CA GLY A 541 -92.34 56.71 61.28
C GLY A 541 -91.47 56.56 60.02
N ILE A 542 -90.34 57.26 59.92
CA ILE A 542 -89.42 57.15 58.77
C ILE A 542 -88.47 55.93 58.88
N SER A 543 -88.35 55.32 60.06
CA SER A 543 -87.46 54.15 60.28
C SER A 543 -88.13 52.78 60.06
N THR A 544 -89.41 52.71 59.66
CA THR A 544 -90.16 51.45 59.47
C THR A 544 -90.67 51.19 58.05
N PHE A 545 -90.30 52.02 57.06
CA PHE A 545 -90.63 51.80 55.64
C PHE A 545 -89.37 51.82 54.76
N LEU A 546 -88.60 50.73 54.86
CA LEU A 546 -87.66 50.24 53.85
C LEU A 546 -87.92 48.72 53.76
N PRO A 547 -88.21 48.15 52.58
CA PRO A 547 -87.90 46.76 52.31
C PRO A 547 -86.39 46.56 52.11
#